data_AF-A0A2A2V4H3-F1
#
_entry.id   AF-A0A2A2V4H3-F1
#
_cell.length_a   1.000
_cell.length_b   1.000
_cell.length_c   1.000
_cell.angle_alpha   90.00
_cell.angle_beta   90.00
_cell.angle_gamma   90.00
#
_symmetry.space_group_name_H-M   'P 1'
#
loop_
_entity.id
_entity.type
_entity.pdbx_description
1 polymer ?
#
loop_
_entity_poly.entity_id
_entity_poly.type
_entity_poly.pdbx_seq_one_letter_code
_entity_poly.pdbx_strand_id
1 'polypeptide(L)'
;MMTLPELAAGALEKFLATHVSRTFGASQARFGELLPAAARIALECIGNSDALYHNVEHTMLVTLAGHDIIRGRALHTHVTAEDYTHTIIACLTHDIGYVRGLLKGDGPDGYVIDAAGNKVVLPRGSSDAGLMPYHVDRSKLYVLDRLEAVLPLDRERVARNIEGTRFPSPEGQQYDDEAAIVRAADFIGQLGDPNYIRKANALYHEFEEVGINRQLGYESPADIVDRYPQFYWNMVAPHIQGAINCLNMTASGRQWIANLYSNVFRAEREVTLSGPQI
;
A
#
# COMPACT_ATOMS: atom_id res chain seq x y z
N MET A 1 23.44 13.08 7.83
CA MET A 1 22.95 11.88 8.56
C MET A 1 22.07 11.16 7.56
N MET A 2 22.30 9.87 7.33
CA MET A 2 21.55 9.08 6.35
C MET A 2 20.47 8.28 7.07
N THR A 3 19.22 8.33 6.61
CA THR A 3 18.09 7.62 7.24
C THR A 3 17.68 6.38 6.45
N LEU A 4 16.99 5.43 7.09
CA LEU A 4 16.44 4.26 6.39
C LEU A 4 15.44 4.65 5.29
N PRO A 5 14.49 5.59 5.50
CA PRO A 5 13.62 6.10 4.45
C PRO A 5 14.37 6.68 3.24
N GLU A 6 15.43 7.45 3.48
CA GLU A 6 16.24 8.06 2.41
C GLU A 6 16.93 6.99 1.53
N LEU A 7 17.47 5.95 2.17
CA LEU A 7 18.08 4.80 1.50
C LEU A 7 17.07 3.98 0.71
N ALA A 8 15.93 3.68 1.33
CA ALA A 8 14.80 2.99 0.71
C ALA A 8 14.32 3.73 -0.55
N ALA A 9 14.12 5.04 -0.45
CA ALA A 9 13.72 5.88 -1.57
C ALA A 9 14.74 5.84 -2.71
N GLY A 10 16.04 5.94 -2.41
CA GLY A 10 17.09 5.83 -3.43
C GLY A 10 17.15 4.47 -4.12
N ALA A 11 16.92 3.38 -3.38
CA ALA A 11 16.90 2.04 -3.95
C ALA A 11 15.68 1.85 -4.87
N LEU A 12 14.49 2.26 -4.44
CA LEU A 12 13.26 2.11 -5.23
C LEU A 12 13.27 3.00 -6.47
N GLU A 13 13.73 4.25 -6.33
CA GLU A 13 13.91 5.19 -7.44
C GLU A 13 14.76 4.58 -8.56
N LYS A 14 15.94 4.06 -8.21
CA LYS A 14 16.85 3.41 -9.16
C LYS A 14 16.23 2.16 -9.79
N PHE A 15 15.51 1.36 -9.00
CA PHE A 15 14.84 0.15 -9.46
C PHE A 15 13.79 0.47 -10.52
N LEU A 16 12.89 1.42 -10.24
CA LEU A 16 11.80 1.81 -11.13
C LEU A 16 12.33 2.48 -12.41
N ALA A 17 13.33 3.37 -12.29
CA ALA A 17 13.99 4.01 -13.43
C ALA A 17 14.58 2.96 -14.40
N THR A 18 15.31 1.98 -13.84
CA THR A 18 15.92 0.90 -14.60
C THR A 18 14.88 0.05 -15.31
N HIS A 19 13.77 -0.28 -14.63
CA HIS A 19 12.70 -1.07 -15.23
C HIS A 19 12.02 -0.34 -16.40
N VAL A 20 11.56 0.89 -16.18
CA VAL A 20 10.83 1.66 -17.20
C VAL A 20 11.69 1.87 -18.45
N SER A 21 12.96 2.25 -18.26
CA SER A 21 13.92 2.44 -19.36
C SER A 21 14.12 1.17 -20.19
N ARG A 22 14.23 0.00 -19.55
CA ARG A 22 14.43 -1.28 -20.23
C ARG A 22 13.18 -1.82 -20.91
N THR A 23 12.00 -1.62 -20.31
CA THR A 23 10.75 -2.22 -20.80
C THR A 23 10.10 -1.39 -21.90
N PHE A 24 10.03 -0.06 -21.73
CA PHE A 24 9.26 0.81 -22.61
C PHE A 24 10.11 1.63 -23.59
N GLY A 25 11.43 1.67 -23.39
CA GLY A 25 12.39 2.32 -24.28
C GLY A 25 12.33 3.85 -24.28
N ALA A 26 13.15 4.47 -25.12
CA ALA A 26 13.37 5.92 -25.13
C ALA A 26 12.16 6.75 -25.61
N SER A 27 11.25 6.16 -26.40
CA SER A 27 10.04 6.86 -26.87
C SER A 27 9.05 7.16 -25.73
N GLN A 28 9.24 6.53 -24.57
CA GLN A 28 8.45 6.72 -23.36
C GLN A 28 9.29 7.31 -22.21
N ALA A 29 10.38 8.01 -22.54
CA ALA A 29 11.35 8.56 -21.57
C ALA A 29 10.71 9.41 -20.46
N ARG A 30 9.62 10.13 -20.76
CA ARG A 30 8.87 10.92 -19.76
C ARG A 30 8.49 10.10 -18.53
N PHE A 31 8.12 8.83 -18.70
CA PHE A 31 7.74 7.95 -17.59
C PHE A 31 8.97 7.46 -16.81
N GLY A 32 10.13 7.41 -17.46
CA GLY A 32 11.42 7.10 -16.84
C GLY A 32 11.95 8.21 -15.94
N GLU A 33 11.47 9.44 -16.09
CA GLU A 33 11.75 10.56 -15.19
C GLU A 33 10.64 10.75 -14.14
N LEU A 34 9.39 10.61 -14.56
CA LEU A 34 8.21 10.82 -13.73
C LEU A 34 8.12 9.81 -12.59
N LEU A 35 8.25 8.51 -12.88
CA LEU A 35 8.03 7.47 -11.88
C LEU A 35 9.09 7.48 -10.75
N PRO A 36 10.40 7.65 -11.03
CA PRO A 36 11.40 7.82 -9.98
C PRO A 36 11.15 9.05 -9.10
N ALA A 37 10.77 10.19 -9.71
CA ALA A 37 10.41 11.39 -8.96
C ALA A 37 9.19 11.18 -8.07
N ALA A 38 8.14 10.51 -8.57
CA ALA A 38 6.98 10.14 -7.78
C ALA A 38 7.35 9.24 -6.59
N ALA A 39 8.21 8.24 -6.81
CA ALA A 39 8.67 7.34 -5.75
C ALA A 39 9.43 8.08 -4.65
N ARG A 40 10.33 9.00 -5.02
CA ARG A 40 11.04 9.86 -4.06
C ARG A 40 10.07 10.67 -3.20
N ILE A 41 9.17 11.40 -3.86
CA ILE A 41 8.19 12.27 -3.19
C ILE A 41 7.30 11.46 -2.26
N ALA A 42 6.74 10.34 -2.73
CA ALA A 42 5.85 9.51 -1.94
C ALA A 42 6.53 8.94 -0.71
N LEU A 43 7.76 8.41 -0.87
CA LEU A 43 8.52 7.83 0.24
C LEU A 43 9.04 8.87 1.24
N GLU A 44 9.36 10.08 0.80
CA GLU A 44 9.64 11.20 1.70
C GLU A 44 8.40 11.62 2.49
N CYS A 45 7.21 11.64 1.86
CA CYS A 45 5.97 11.98 2.53
C CYS A 45 5.59 10.93 3.58
N ILE A 46 5.42 9.66 3.19
CA ILE A 46 5.04 8.59 4.13
C ILE A 46 6.15 8.33 5.17
N GLY A 47 7.40 8.65 4.86
CA GLY A 47 8.51 8.61 5.81
C GLY A 47 8.42 9.61 6.96
N ASN A 48 7.53 10.62 6.87
CA ASN A 48 7.22 11.52 7.97
C ASN A 48 6.11 11.00 8.89
N SER A 49 5.46 9.89 8.53
CA SER A 49 4.43 9.27 9.37
C SER A 49 5.03 8.60 10.59
N ASP A 50 4.38 8.75 11.74
CA ASP A 50 4.67 8.01 12.97
C ASP A 50 3.75 6.79 13.17
N ALA A 51 2.98 6.41 12.15
CA ALA A 51 2.28 5.12 12.09
C ALA A 51 3.31 3.97 12.16
N LEU A 52 3.00 2.94 12.95
CA LEU A 52 3.92 1.86 13.28
C LEU A 52 4.08 0.84 12.15
N TYR A 53 2.99 0.53 11.44
CA TYR A 53 2.89 -0.48 10.39
C TYR A 53 2.79 0.15 9.00
N HIS A 54 1.83 1.06 8.78
CA HIS A 54 1.59 1.70 7.48
C HIS A 54 2.63 2.81 7.22
N ASN A 55 3.83 2.37 6.84
CA ASN A 55 5.04 3.19 6.73
C ASN A 55 5.77 2.98 5.39
N VAL A 56 7.00 3.48 5.29
CA VAL A 56 7.87 3.36 4.10
C VAL A 56 8.04 1.90 3.66
N GLU A 57 8.26 0.97 4.60
CA GLU A 57 8.51 -0.44 4.26
C GLU A 57 7.25 -1.08 3.66
N HIS A 58 6.09 -0.85 4.27
CA HIS A 58 4.81 -1.33 3.72
C HIS A 58 4.55 -0.75 2.32
N THR A 59 4.70 0.57 2.16
CA THR A 59 4.54 1.24 0.86
C THR A 59 5.45 0.65 -0.22
N MET A 60 6.70 0.34 0.13
CA MET A 60 7.63 -0.34 -0.78
C MET A 60 7.18 -1.75 -1.16
N LEU A 61 6.73 -2.54 -0.18
CA LEU A 61 6.27 -3.91 -0.41
C LEU A 61 5.05 -3.93 -1.34
N VAL A 62 4.07 -3.04 -1.12
CA VAL A 62 2.91 -2.86 -2.00
C VAL A 62 3.35 -2.47 -3.41
N THR A 63 4.29 -1.52 -3.53
CA THR A 63 4.83 -1.09 -4.82
C THR A 63 5.54 -2.22 -5.58
N LEU A 64 6.32 -3.04 -4.89
CA LEU A 64 7.04 -4.18 -5.48
C LEU A 64 6.09 -5.33 -5.85
N ALA A 65 5.06 -5.59 -5.05
CA ALA A 65 4.01 -6.55 -5.38
C ALA A 65 3.24 -6.09 -6.63
N GLY A 66 2.82 -4.82 -6.69
CA GLY A 66 2.16 -4.23 -7.86
C GLY A 66 3.02 -4.32 -9.13
N HIS A 67 4.32 -4.04 -8.99
CA HIS A 67 5.29 -4.23 -10.06
C HIS A 67 5.30 -5.67 -10.61
N ASP A 68 5.44 -6.68 -9.75
CA ASP A 68 5.50 -8.09 -10.18
C ASP A 68 4.16 -8.59 -10.75
N ILE A 69 3.03 -8.11 -10.23
CA ILE A 69 1.70 -8.40 -10.77
C ILE A 69 1.59 -7.88 -12.21
N ILE A 70 1.88 -6.60 -12.44
CA ILE A 70 1.77 -5.99 -13.78
C ILE A 70 2.77 -6.62 -14.75
N ARG A 71 3.99 -6.90 -14.28
CA ARG A 71 5.01 -7.58 -15.09
C ARG A 71 4.55 -8.98 -15.52
N GLY A 72 3.87 -9.71 -14.65
CA GLY A 72 3.21 -10.97 -14.98
C GLY A 72 2.10 -10.79 -16.02
N ARG A 73 1.22 -9.78 -15.83
CA ARG A 73 0.13 -9.44 -16.76
C ARG A 73 0.66 -9.14 -18.17
N ALA A 74 1.77 -8.41 -18.26
CA ALA A 74 2.40 -8.00 -19.51
C ALA A 74 2.89 -9.18 -20.39
N LEU A 75 2.99 -10.39 -19.84
CA LEU A 75 3.38 -11.59 -20.60
C LEU A 75 2.23 -12.18 -21.44
N HIS A 76 0.98 -11.78 -21.16
CA HIS A 76 -0.20 -12.28 -21.87
C HIS A 76 -1.11 -11.18 -22.41
N THR A 77 -1.07 -10.00 -21.80
CA THR A 77 -1.89 -8.85 -22.20
C THR A 77 -0.97 -7.67 -22.49
N HIS A 78 -1.32 -6.86 -23.50
CA HIS A 78 -0.59 -5.63 -23.74
C HIS A 78 -0.73 -4.69 -22.53
N VAL A 79 0.40 -4.23 -22.01
CA VAL A 79 0.48 -3.24 -20.92
C VAL A 79 1.28 -2.06 -21.45
N THR A 80 0.67 -0.88 -21.48
CA THR A 80 1.34 0.33 -21.89
C THR A 80 2.21 0.90 -20.76
N ALA A 81 3.14 1.80 -21.11
CA ALA A 81 3.90 2.55 -20.10
C ALA A 81 3.00 3.38 -19.19
N GLU A 82 1.85 3.81 -19.72
CA GLU A 82 0.86 4.59 -19.00
C GLU A 82 0.12 3.74 -17.96
N ASP A 83 -0.35 2.55 -18.34
CA ASP A 83 -1.02 1.60 -17.42
C ASP A 83 -0.08 1.24 -16.26
N TYR A 84 1.17 0.91 -16.58
CA TYR A 84 2.19 0.60 -15.58
C TYR A 84 2.43 1.80 -14.66
N THR A 85 2.64 3.00 -15.21
CA THR A 85 2.97 4.18 -14.41
C THR A 85 1.85 4.56 -13.46
N HIS A 86 0.59 4.62 -13.93
CA HIS A 86 -0.55 5.00 -13.08
C HIS A 86 -0.80 3.99 -11.96
N THR A 87 -0.65 2.71 -12.25
CA THR A 87 -0.80 1.65 -11.24
C THR A 87 0.30 1.73 -10.18
N ILE A 88 1.57 1.91 -10.58
CA ILE A 88 2.68 2.00 -9.62
C ILE A 88 2.62 3.29 -8.79
N ILE A 89 2.20 4.42 -9.37
CA ILE A 89 1.98 5.65 -8.60
C ILE A 89 0.86 5.45 -7.57
N ALA A 90 -0.24 4.80 -7.96
CA ALA A 90 -1.31 4.47 -7.01
C ALA A 90 -0.79 3.58 -5.85
N CYS A 91 0.03 2.56 -6.13
CA CYS A 91 0.71 1.78 -5.08
C CYS A 91 1.61 2.65 -4.18
N LEU A 92 2.37 3.59 -4.74
CA LEU A 92 3.25 4.49 -3.99
C LEU A 92 2.47 5.43 -3.06
N THR A 93 1.26 5.82 -3.45
CA THR A 93 0.49 6.86 -2.74
C THR A 93 -0.75 6.33 -2.02
N HIS A 94 -1.04 5.02 -2.03
CA HIS A 94 -2.28 4.49 -1.46
C HIS A 94 -2.46 4.85 0.03
N ASP A 95 -1.36 4.83 0.79
CA ASP A 95 -1.34 5.09 2.24
C ASP A 95 -0.78 6.46 2.62
N ILE A 96 -0.48 7.33 1.65
CA ILE A 96 0.08 8.65 1.98
C ILE A 96 -0.87 9.46 2.88
N GLY A 97 -2.17 9.20 2.80
CA GLY A 97 -3.21 9.83 3.59
C GLY A 97 -3.11 9.63 5.11
N TYR A 98 -2.27 8.72 5.61
CA TYR A 98 -1.95 8.64 7.03
C TYR A 98 -1.20 9.90 7.54
N VAL A 99 -0.42 10.55 6.67
CA VAL A 99 0.49 11.61 7.07
C VAL A 99 -0.27 12.86 7.54
N ARG A 100 -0.09 13.26 8.79
CA ARG A 100 -0.62 14.55 9.32
C ARG A 100 0.11 15.73 8.69
N GLY A 101 -0.60 16.83 8.40
CA GLY A 101 0.00 18.04 7.81
C GLY A 101 0.29 17.92 6.32
N LEU A 102 -0.18 16.83 5.69
CA LEU A 102 0.02 16.56 4.27
C LEU A 102 -0.81 17.46 3.36
N LEU A 103 -2.09 17.63 3.72
CA LEU A 103 -3.09 18.29 2.89
C LEU A 103 -3.21 19.77 3.20
N LYS A 104 -3.56 20.57 2.20
CA LYS A 104 -3.91 21.98 2.41
C LYS A 104 -5.16 22.04 3.30
N GLY A 105 -5.02 22.68 4.45
CA GLY A 105 -6.09 22.77 5.44
C GLY A 105 -5.85 21.90 6.67
N ASP A 106 -4.90 20.97 6.66
CA ASP A 106 -4.43 20.33 7.89
C ASP A 106 -3.81 21.38 8.82
N GLY A 107 -4.09 21.29 10.13
CA GLY A 107 -3.59 22.25 11.10
C GLY A 107 -3.99 21.97 12.55
N PRO A 108 -3.74 22.93 13.47
CA PRO A 108 -4.08 22.79 14.89
C PRO A 108 -5.58 22.58 15.18
N ASP A 109 -6.45 22.97 14.24
CA ASP A 109 -7.91 22.82 14.31
C ASP A 109 -8.42 21.50 13.72
N GLY A 110 -7.52 20.62 13.25
CA GLY A 110 -7.82 19.30 12.74
C GLY A 110 -7.22 19.01 11.36
N TYR A 111 -7.43 17.78 10.90
CA TYR A 111 -6.91 17.24 9.64
C TYR A 111 -8.06 16.97 8.67
N VAL A 112 -7.91 17.34 7.41
CA VAL A 112 -8.93 17.21 6.36
C VAL A 112 -9.21 15.73 6.08
N ILE A 113 -10.45 15.28 6.12
CA ILE A 113 -10.79 13.85 5.94
C ILE A 113 -11.53 13.53 4.64
N ASP A 114 -12.04 14.55 3.95
CA ASP A 114 -12.79 14.36 2.71
C ASP A 114 -12.76 15.61 1.82
N ALA A 115 -13.29 15.46 0.60
CA ALA A 115 -13.37 16.53 -0.39
C ALA A 115 -14.35 17.66 -0.03
N ALA A 116 -15.23 17.46 0.96
CA ALA A 116 -16.10 18.52 1.48
C ALA A 116 -15.34 19.47 2.44
N GLY A 117 -14.09 19.13 2.78
CA GLY A 117 -13.25 19.90 3.70
C GLY A 117 -13.58 19.64 5.17
N ASN A 118 -14.31 18.55 5.47
CA ASN A 118 -14.53 18.15 6.85
C ASN A 118 -13.19 17.81 7.51
N LYS A 119 -13.11 18.01 8.82
CA LYS A 119 -11.89 17.76 9.59
C LYS A 119 -12.14 16.84 10.78
N VAL A 120 -11.12 16.07 11.13
CA VAL A 120 -11.04 15.33 12.39
C VAL A 120 -9.95 15.91 13.28
N VAL A 121 -10.23 16.02 14.58
CA VAL A 121 -9.22 16.38 15.59
C VAL A 121 -8.75 15.10 16.26
N LEU A 122 -7.43 14.87 16.23
CA LEU A 122 -6.84 13.73 16.91
C LEU A 122 -6.50 14.10 18.36
N PRO A 123 -6.79 13.23 19.35
CA PRO A 123 -6.39 13.45 20.74
C PRO A 123 -4.87 13.63 20.89
N ARG A 124 -4.46 14.33 21.97
CA ARG A 124 -3.05 14.44 22.33
C ARG A 124 -2.47 13.03 22.57
N GLY A 125 -1.40 12.70 21.84
CA GLY A 125 -0.72 11.41 21.94
C GLY A 125 -1.11 10.41 20.84
N SER A 126 -2.06 10.76 19.97
CA SER A 126 -2.34 9.98 18.77
C SER A 126 -1.16 9.99 17.80
N SER A 127 -0.98 8.86 17.11
CA SER A 127 -0.12 8.73 15.94
C SER A 127 -0.90 9.05 14.65
N ASP A 128 -0.23 8.97 13.52
CA ASP A 128 -0.81 9.05 12.19
C ASP A 128 -1.79 7.89 11.91
N ALA A 129 -1.71 6.79 12.66
CA ALA A 129 -2.69 5.71 12.60
C ALA A 129 -4.11 6.16 12.96
N GLY A 130 -4.27 7.24 13.73
CA GLY A 130 -5.56 7.88 13.98
C GLY A 130 -6.30 8.34 12.71
N LEU A 131 -5.60 8.47 11.58
CA LEU A 131 -6.18 8.80 10.27
C LEU A 131 -6.52 7.59 9.41
N MET A 132 -6.30 6.36 9.90
CA MET A 132 -6.65 5.11 9.21
C MET A 132 -8.09 5.10 8.64
N PRO A 133 -9.15 5.59 9.31
CA PRO A 133 -10.49 5.57 8.72
C PRO A 133 -10.66 6.47 7.48
N TYR A 134 -9.73 7.40 7.28
CA TYR A 134 -9.81 8.47 6.26
C TYR A 134 -8.66 8.40 5.24
N HIS A 135 -7.71 7.48 5.40
CA HIS A 135 -6.47 7.48 4.63
C HIS A 135 -6.71 7.40 3.12
N VAL A 136 -7.66 6.57 2.64
CA VAL A 136 -7.95 6.42 1.21
C VAL A 136 -8.41 7.75 0.60
N ASP A 137 -9.36 8.43 1.25
CA ASP A 137 -9.87 9.73 0.76
C ASP A 137 -8.78 10.80 0.83
N ARG A 138 -7.98 10.81 1.91
CA ARG A 138 -6.84 11.71 2.05
C ARG A 138 -5.76 11.47 0.99
N SER A 139 -5.46 10.21 0.65
CA SER A 139 -4.52 9.83 -0.40
C SER A 139 -5.00 10.28 -1.77
N LYS A 140 -6.30 10.14 -2.06
CA LYS A 140 -6.92 10.65 -3.28
C LYS A 140 -6.82 12.17 -3.37
N LEU A 141 -7.14 12.89 -2.30
CA LEU A 141 -6.97 14.36 -2.24
C LEU A 141 -5.52 14.79 -2.49
N TYR A 142 -4.55 14.08 -1.91
CA TYR A 142 -3.13 14.38 -2.14
C TYR A 142 -2.75 14.28 -3.62
N VAL A 143 -3.17 13.20 -4.29
CA VAL A 143 -2.87 13.00 -5.72
C VAL A 143 -3.60 14.03 -6.58
N LEU A 144 -4.87 14.31 -6.26
CA LEU A 144 -5.68 15.25 -7.01
C LEU A 144 -5.15 16.69 -6.91
N ASP A 145 -4.66 17.12 -5.74
CA ASP A 145 -4.25 18.51 -5.52
C ASP A 145 -2.75 18.75 -5.72
N ARG A 146 -1.91 17.87 -5.15
CA ARG A 146 -0.48 18.15 -4.98
C ARG A 146 0.38 17.48 -6.04
N LEU A 147 0.02 16.26 -6.46
CA LEU A 147 0.81 15.55 -7.47
C LEU A 147 0.59 16.13 -8.88
N GLU A 148 -0.61 16.66 -9.16
CA GLU A 148 -0.92 17.38 -10.41
C GLU A 148 0.02 18.55 -10.67
N ALA A 149 0.34 19.33 -9.63
CA ALA A 149 1.21 20.50 -9.76
C ALA A 149 2.67 20.14 -10.09
N VAL A 150 3.07 18.88 -9.87
CA VAL A 150 4.47 18.45 -9.93
C VAL A 150 4.71 17.48 -11.09
N LEU A 151 3.73 16.66 -11.48
CA LEU A 151 3.89 15.60 -12.46
C LEU A 151 2.71 15.56 -13.47
N PRO A 152 2.97 15.45 -14.78
CA PRO A 152 1.92 15.32 -15.78
C PRO A 152 1.35 13.89 -15.82
N LEU A 153 0.31 13.62 -15.02
CA LEU A 153 -0.39 12.32 -14.93
C LEU A 153 -1.93 12.47 -14.98
N ASP A 154 -2.65 11.41 -15.35
CA ASP A 154 -4.10 11.32 -15.15
C ASP A 154 -4.38 11.05 -13.66
N ARG A 155 -4.53 12.13 -12.89
CA ARG A 155 -4.76 12.10 -11.44
C ARG A 155 -6.06 11.40 -11.06
N GLU A 156 -7.09 11.50 -11.89
CA GLU A 156 -8.38 10.85 -11.64
C GLU A 156 -8.23 9.34 -11.78
N ARG A 157 -7.43 8.87 -12.74
CA ARG A 157 -7.08 7.45 -12.88
C ARG A 157 -6.32 6.94 -11.67
N VAL A 158 -5.30 7.66 -11.20
CA VAL A 158 -4.59 7.26 -9.97
C VAL A 158 -5.51 7.26 -8.76
N ALA A 159 -6.37 8.27 -8.58
CA ALA A 159 -7.32 8.33 -7.48
C ALA A 159 -8.34 7.18 -7.51
N ARG A 160 -8.82 6.79 -8.70
CA ARG A 160 -9.66 5.58 -8.87
C ARG A 160 -8.90 4.30 -8.51
N ASN A 161 -7.63 4.21 -8.88
CA ASN A 161 -6.81 3.06 -8.55
C ASN A 161 -6.55 2.96 -7.03
N ILE A 162 -6.34 4.08 -6.34
CA ILE A 162 -6.22 4.15 -4.87
C ILE A 162 -7.51 3.71 -4.19
N GLU A 163 -8.69 4.06 -4.72
CA GLU A 163 -9.98 3.61 -4.17
C GLU A 163 -10.08 2.07 -4.08
N GLY A 164 -9.32 1.34 -4.91
CA GLY A 164 -9.16 -0.11 -4.83
C GLY A 164 -8.70 -0.62 -3.46
N THR A 165 -7.93 0.16 -2.71
CA THR A 165 -7.43 -0.25 -1.38
C THR A 165 -8.42 -0.02 -0.25
N ARG A 166 -9.60 0.59 -0.52
CA ARG A 166 -10.60 0.76 0.53
C ARG A 166 -11.09 -0.58 1.06
N PHE A 167 -10.87 -0.80 2.34
CA PHE A 167 -11.26 -2.02 3.00
C PHE A 167 -11.87 -1.73 4.39
N PRO A 168 -13.02 -2.35 4.72
CA PRO A 168 -13.89 -3.15 3.86
C PRO A 168 -14.41 -2.36 2.65
N SER A 169 -14.52 -3.03 1.50
CA SER A 169 -15.09 -2.43 0.29
C SER A 169 -16.59 -2.13 0.52
N PRO A 170 -17.11 -0.99 0.03
CA PRO A 170 -18.55 -0.75 0.00
C PRO A 170 -19.29 -1.87 -0.76
N GLU A 171 -20.51 -2.18 -0.32
CA GLU A 171 -21.33 -3.22 -0.96
C GLU A 171 -21.61 -2.88 -2.43
N GLY A 172 -21.41 -3.85 -3.32
CA GLY A 172 -21.65 -3.68 -4.75
C GLY A 172 -20.60 -2.85 -5.50
N GLN A 173 -19.56 -2.34 -4.82
CA GLN A 173 -18.47 -1.61 -5.47
C GLN A 173 -17.75 -2.53 -6.47
N GLN A 174 -17.67 -2.07 -7.71
CA GLN A 174 -16.85 -2.70 -8.74
C GLN A 174 -15.58 -1.87 -8.94
N TYR A 175 -14.48 -2.58 -9.15
CA TYR A 175 -13.18 -2.00 -9.44
C TYR A 175 -12.80 -2.36 -10.86
N ASP A 176 -12.23 -1.42 -11.59
CA ASP A 176 -11.60 -1.73 -12.87
C ASP A 176 -10.33 -2.58 -12.66
N ASP A 177 -9.74 -3.04 -13.77
CA ASP A 177 -8.58 -3.94 -13.72
C ASP A 177 -7.37 -3.34 -12.99
N GLU A 178 -7.17 -2.03 -13.02
CA GLU A 178 -6.03 -1.39 -12.38
C GLU A 178 -6.27 -1.20 -10.89
N ALA A 179 -7.43 -0.71 -10.49
CA ALA A 179 -7.84 -0.64 -9.10
C ALA A 179 -7.83 -2.03 -8.44
N ALA A 180 -8.25 -3.07 -9.16
CA ALA A 180 -8.16 -4.45 -8.70
C ALA A 180 -6.70 -4.92 -8.52
N ILE A 181 -5.78 -4.50 -9.39
CA ILE A 181 -4.34 -4.79 -9.23
C ILE A 181 -3.77 -4.06 -8.02
N VAL A 182 -4.07 -2.77 -7.83
CA VAL A 182 -3.59 -2.01 -6.67
C VAL A 182 -4.12 -2.62 -5.37
N ARG A 183 -5.40 -2.98 -5.33
CA ARG A 183 -5.99 -3.72 -4.21
C ARG A 183 -5.26 -5.02 -3.91
N ALA A 184 -4.99 -5.82 -4.95
CA ALA A 184 -4.27 -7.07 -4.77
C ALA A 184 -2.81 -6.85 -4.37
N ALA A 185 -2.17 -5.79 -4.87
CA ALA A 185 -0.82 -5.40 -4.49
C ALA A 185 -0.72 -4.98 -3.03
N ASP A 186 -1.74 -4.28 -2.53
CA ASP A 186 -1.85 -3.90 -1.12
C ASP A 186 -1.90 -5.14 -0.22
N PHE A 187 -2.89 -6.03 -0.48
CA PHE A 187 -2.99 -7.31 0.24
C PHE A 187 -1.72 -8.16 0.11
N ILE A 188 -1.19 -8.38 -1.10
CA ILE A 188 -0.03 -9.26 -1.28
C ILE A 188 1.24 -8.62 -0.71
N GLY A 189 1.38 -7.30 -0.79
CA GLY A 189 2.49 -6.55 -0.21
C GLY A 189 2.50 -6.65 1.32
N GLN A 190 1.32 -6.59 1.94
CA GLN A 190 1.16 -6.78 3.38
C GLN A 190 1.35 -8.25 3.79
N LEU A 191 0.54 -9.15 3.24
CA LEU A 191 0.45 -10.56 3.65
C LEU A 191 1.63 -11.41 3.16
N GLY A 192 2.30 -11.00 2.08
CA GLY A 192 3.51 -11.60 1.53
C GLY A 192 4.81 -11.07 2.16
N ASP A 193 4.73 -10.14 3.12
CA ASP A 193 5.90 -9.65 3.85
C ASP A 193 6.57 -10.79 4.63
N PRO A 194 7.87 -11.11 4.40
CA PRO A 194 8.59 -12.13 5.17
C PRO A 194 8.58 -11.88 6.68
N ASN A 195 8.40 -10.62 7.10
CA ASN A 195 8.34 -10.19 8.48
C ASN A 195 6.91 -9.95 8.99
N TYR A 196 5.86 -10.30 8.23
CA TYR A 196 4.46 -9.98 8.59
C TYR A 196 4.13 -10.33 10.05
N ILE A 197 4.39 -11.58 10.45
CA ILE A 197 4.12 -12.09 11.81
C ILE A 197 4.92 -11.32 12.88
N ARG A 198 6.16 -10.92 12.58
CA ARG A 198 7.00 -10.11 13.48
C ARG A 198 6.42 -8.71 13.69
N LYS A 199 5.74 -8.16 12.67
CA LYS A 199 5.13 -6.84 12.68
C LYS A 199 3.71 -6.81 13.22
N ALA A 200 3.14 -7.95 13.64
CA ALA A 200 1.79 -8.04 14.20
C ALA A 200 1.57 -7.07 15.38
N ASN A 201 2.59 -6.85 16.23
CA ASN A 201 2.52 -5.87 17.32
C ASN A 201 2.24 -4.45 16.83
N ALA A 202 2.92 -4.02 15.75
CA ALA A 202 2.72 -2.69 15.18
C ALA A 202 1.28 -2.53 14.65
N LEU A 203 0.81 -3.53 13.89
CA LEU A 203 -0.54 -3.50 13.33
C LEU A 203 -1.62 -3.52 14.41
N TYR A 204 -1.45 -4.34 15.46
CA TYR A 204 -2.36 -4.38 16.61
C TYR A 204 -2.51 -3.02 17.28
N HIS A 205 -1.40 -2.30 17.49
CA HIS A 205 -1.44 -0.99 18.15
C HIS A 205 -2.11 0.08 17.30
N GLU A 206 -1.95 0.03 15.98
CA GLU A 206 -2.69 0.92 15.08
C GLU A 206 -4.19 0.62 15.09
N PHE A 207 -4.57 -0.65 15.06
CA PHE A 207 -5.98 -1.05 15.18
C PHE A 207 -6.59 -0.67 16.53
N GLU A 208 -5.79 -0.71 17.61
CA GLU A 208 -6.23 -0.27 18.93
C GLU A 208 -6.56 1.22 18.94
N GLU A 209 -5.70 2.04 18.32
CA GLU A 209 -5.85 3.49 18.30
C GLU A 209 -7.18 3.95 17.68
N VAL A 210 -7.67 3.23 16.68
CA VAL A 210 -8.93 3.51 15.99
C VAL A 210 -10.09 2.61 16.41
N GLY A 211 -9.87 1.76 17.42
CA GLY A 211 -10.90 0.88 18.00
C GLY A 211 -11.29 -0.33 17.14
N ILE A 212 -10.53 -0.66 16.11
CA ILE A 212 -10.75 -1.84 15.25
C ILE A 212 -10.60 -3.13 16.06
N ASN A 213 -9.64 -3.22 16.98
CA ASN A 213 -9.47 -4.42 17.81
C ASN A 213 -10.75 -4.79 18.55
N ARG A 214 -11.46 -3.81 19.13
CA ARG A 214 -12.74 -4.03 19.80
C ARG A 214 -13.82 -4.54 18.84
N GLN A 215 -13.84 -4.06 17.60
CA GLN A 215 -14.79 -4.50 16.58
C GLN A 215 -14.52 -5.94 16.13
N LEU A 216 -13.24 -6.32 16.06
CA LEU A 216 -12.80 -7.65 15.65
C LEU A 216 -12.72 -8.66 16.82
N GLY A 217 -12.82 -8.18 18.06
CA GLY A 217 -12.66 -9.00 19.26
C GLY A 217 -11.21 -9.42 19.51
N TYR A 218 -10.23 -8.57 19.18
CA TYR A 218 -8.82 -8.81 19.46
C TYR A 218 -8.46 -8.27 20.84
N GLU A 219 -7.78 -9.09 21.63
CA GLU A 219 -7.38 -8.80 23.02
C GLU A 219 -5.86 -8.59 23.14
N SER A 220 -5.09 -9.11 22.18
CA SER A 220 -3.64 -8.97 22.15
C SER A 220 -3.07 -9.03 20.72
N PRO A 221 -1.80 -8.65 20.51
CA PRO A 221 -1.13 -8.83 19.23
C PRO A 221 -1.12 -10.27 18.70
N ALA A 222 -1.26 -11.28 19.56
CA ALA A 222 -1.37 -12.68 19.13
C ALA A 222 -2.62 -12.91 18.27
N ASP A 223 -3.72 -12.20 18.56
CA ASP A 223 -4.97 -12.34 17.79
C ASP A 223 -4.82 -11.93 16.33
N ILE A 224 -3.92 -10.98 16.01
CA ILE A 224 -3.60 -10.63 14.62
C ILE A 224 -3.06 -11.86 13.87
N VAL A 225 -2.24 -12.67 14.53
CA VAL A 225 -1.64 -13.88 13.96
C VAL A 225 -2.66 -15.02 13.95
N ASP A 226 -3.37 -15.25 15.06
CA ASP A 226 -4.31 -16.37 15.19
C ASP A 226 -5.52 -16.24 14.25
N ARG A 227 -5.94 -15.00 13.98
CA ARG A 227 -7.07 -14.68 13.10
C ARG A 227 -6.66 -14.48 11.64
N TYR A 228 -5.35 -14.44 11.38
CA TYR A 228 -4.78 -14.22 10.06
C TYR A 228 -5.28 -15.24 9.02
N PRO A 229 -5.34 -16.56 9.29
CA PRO A 229 -5.82 -17.51 8.29
C PRO A 229 -7.28 -17.29 7.91
N GLN A 230 -8.17 -17.02 8.88
CA GLN A 230 -9.57 -16.75 8.56
C GLN A 230 -9.72 -15.43 7.79
N PHE A 231 -8.97 -14.39 8.16
CA PHE A 231 -8.93 -13.14 7.42
C PHE A 231 -8.49 -13.37 5.96
N TYR A 232 -7.41 -14.13 5.76
CA TYR A 232 -6.94 -14.48 4.42
C TYR A 232 -8.01 -15.20 3.60
N TRP A 233 -8.54 -16.33 4.11
CA TRP A 233 -9.46 -17.16 3.34
C TRP A 233 -10.81 -16.49 3.08
N ASN A 234 -11.35 -15.76 4.06
CA ASN A 234 -12.69 -15.19 3.96
C ASN A 234 -12.71 -13.81 3.31
N MET A 235 -11.65 -13.00 3.49
CA MET A 235 -11.64 -11.61 3.08
C MET A 235 -10.64 -11.30 1.96
N VAL A 236 -9.49 -11.96 1.88
CA VAL A 236 -8.42 -11.61 0.92
C VAL A 236 -8.44 -12.51 -0.31
N ALA A 237 -8.49 -13.83 -0.12
CA ALA A 237 -8.41 -14.83 -1.18
C ALA A 237 -9.41 -14.60 -2.35
N PRO A 238 -10.66 -14.14 -2.12
CA PRO A 238 -11.58 -13.82 -3.21
C PRO A 238 -11.13 -12.69 -4.14
N HIS A 239 -10.27 -11.79 -3.67
CA HIS A 239 -9.90 -10.57 -4.40
C HIS A 239 -8.54 -10.64 -5.11
N ILE A 240 -7.71 -11.66 -4.83
CA ILE A 240 -6.33 -11.71 -5.33
C ILE A 240 -6.10 -12.75 -6.42
N GLN A 241 -7.10 -13.56 -6.81
CA GLN A 241 -6.88 -14.69 -7.74
C GLN A 241 -6.32 -14.26 -9.11
N GLY A 242 -6.81 -13.15 -9.67
CA GLY A 242 -6.26 -12.59 -10.91
C GLY A 242 -4.79 -12.20 -10.78
N ALA A 243 -4.41 -11.60 -9.64
CA ALA A 243 -3.03 -11.25 -9.34
C ALA A 243 -2.14 -12.47 -9.12
N ILE A 244 -2.62 -13.51 -8.43
CA ILE A 244 -1.91 -14.79 -8.26
C ILE A 244 -1.60 -15.43 -9.63
N ASN A 245 -2.55 -15.41 -10.57
CA ASN A 245 -2.32 -15.91 -11.92
C ASN A 245 -1.21 -15.12 -12.63
N CYS A 246 -1.21 -13.79 -12.51
CA CYS A 246 -0.15 -12.95 -13.07
C CYS A 246 1.21 -13.24 -12.42
N LEU A 247 1.26 -13.30 -11.09
CA LEU A 247 2.49 -13.56 -10.33
C LEU A 247 3.12 -14.91 -10.66
N ASN A 248 2.30 -15.94 -10.92
CA ASN A 248 2.80 -17.26 -11.31
C ASN A 248 3.64 -17.27 -12.60
N MET A 249 3.50 -16.24 -13.44
CA MET A 249 4.19 -16.15 -14.73
C MET A 249 5.68 -15.81 -14.60
N THR A 250 6.13 -15.28 -13.46
CA THR A 250 7.53 -14.87 -13.28
C THR A 250 8.15 -15.54 -12.06
N ALA A 251 9.48 -15.66 -12.05
CA ALA A 251 10.19 -16.21 -10.90
C ALA A 251 10.05 -15.33 -9.65
N SER A 252 10.14 -14.00 -9.81
CA SER A 252 9.92 -13.03 -8.74
C SER A 252 8.48 -13.06 -8.22
N GLY A 253 7.50 -13.14 -9.12
CA GLY A 253 6.09 -13.24 -8.71
C GLY A 253 5.77 -14.53 -7.94
N ARG A 254 6.35 -15.68 -8.33
CA ARG A 254 6.22 -16.92 -7.53
C ARG A 254 6.82 -16.81 -6.13
N GLN A 255 7.80 -15.93 -5.91
CA GLN A 255 8.34 -15.68 -4.57
C GLN A 255 7.32 -14.95 -3.67
N TRP A 256 6.57 -14.00 -4.22
CA TRP A 256 5.46 -13.36 -3.49
C TRP A 256 4.41 -14.37 -3.04
N ILE A 257 4.02 -15.27 -3.95
CA ILE A 257 3.06 -16.35 -3.66
C ILE A 257 3.61 -17.28 -2.56
N ALA A 258 4.88 -17.68 -2.65
CA ALA A 258 5.51 -18.53 -1.65
C ALA A 258 5.55 -17.87 -0.26
N ASN A 259 5.89 -16.58 -0.18
CA ASN A 259 5.93 -15.85 1.08
C ASN A 259 4.52 -15.69 1.69
N LEU A 260 3.54 -15.30 0.87
CA LEU A 260 2.14 -15.17 1.26
C LEU A 260 1.64 -16.47 1.90
N TYR A 261 1.77 -17.60 1.20
CA TYR A 261 1.32 -18.88 1.73
C TYR A 261 2.16 -19.37 2.90
N SER A 262 3.47 -19.11 2.92
CA SER A 262 4.31 -19.40 4.08
C SER A 262 3.78 -18.72 5.34
N ASN A 263 3.41 -17.44 5.27
CA ASN A 263 2.82 -16.73 6.41
C ASN A 263 1.48 -17.33 6.84
N VAL A 264 0.60 -17.68 5.88
CA VAL A 264 -0.69 -18.32 6.19
C VAL A 264 -0.47 -19.65 6.91
N PHE A 265 0.38 -20.52 6.37
CA PHE A 265 0.65 -21.82 6.97
C PHE A 265 1.39 -21.72 8.31
N ARG A 266 2.24 -20.71 8.50
CA ARG A 266 2.90 -20.45 9.79
C ARG A 266 1.91 -20.05 10.87
N ALA A 267 0.93 -19.20 10.53
CA ALA A 267 -0.15 -18.83 11.44
C ALA A 267 -1.07 -20.03 11.75
N GLU A 268 -1.38 -20.89 10.77
CA GLU A 268 -2.20 -22.09 10.98
C GLU A 268 -1.55 -23.19 11.86
N ARG A 269 -0.21 -23.20 11.97
CA ARG A 269 0.55 -24.30 12.61
C ARG A 269 1.30 -23.91 13.89
N GLU A 270 1.02 -22.73 14.46
CA GLU A 270 1.63 -22.21 15.70
C GLU A 270 3.18 -22.27 15.70
N VAL A 271 3.84 -21.31 15.05
CA VAL A 271 5.30 -21.21 15.11
C VAL A 271 5.75 -20.34 16.27
N THR A 272 6.28 -20.96 17.32
CA THR A 272 7.01 -20.29 18.41
C THR A 272 8.17 -19.47 17.83
N LEU A 273 8.38 -18.24 18.33
CA LEU A 273 9.50 -17.31 18.02
C LEU A 273 9.41 -16.42 16.76
N SER A 274 8.29 -16.38 16.05
CA SER A 274 8.16 -15.58 14.81
C SER A 274 7.39 -14.26 14.95
N GLY A 275 6.78 -14.02 16.11
CA GLY A 275 5.86 -12.91 16.37
C GLY A 275 5.67 -12.65 17.87
N PRO A 276 4.55 -12.04 18.28
CA PRO A 276 4.16 -11.93 19.69
C PRO A 276 4.27 -13.28 20.41
N GLN A 277 4.55 -13.25 21.71
CA GLN A 277 4.55 -14.46 22.53
C GLN A 277 3.12 -15.00 22.60
N ILE A 278 2.93 -16.24 22.13
CA ILE A 278 1.70 -17.03 22.26
C ILE A 278 1.80 -17.86 23.55
#